data_AF-K1RW81-F1
#
_entry.id   AF-K1RW81-F1
#
_cell.length_a   1.000
_cell.length_b   1.000
_cell.length_c   1.000
_cell.angle_alpha   90.00
_cell.angle_beta   90.00
_cell.angle_gamma   90.00
#
_symmetry.space_group_name_H-M   'P 1'
#
loop_
_entity.id
_entity.type
_entity.pdbx_description
1 polymer ?
#
loop_
_entity_poly.entity_id
_entity_poly.type
_entity_poly.pdbx_seq_one_letter_code
_entity_poly.pdbx_strand_id
1 'polypeptide(L)'
;MSAEEKADRIYSFEYVSSGSSQRAFNTVANYLRKLGVEIEMGITTPFGALPVDKLINYNSTSWFFRLKGTDVYYFPGTYPKVASEIPYIYQGRKAYMQDSEEQIMIPVSQAEANKSVNDMVVKLDGTKLDISRKVTYSGEQKMYGQSLVSPDNTLFGSSQLEAYWRYLKYDDKDPYSCYTKKESAELKGAFNEFLKNAIDPFKAEISSYHDGDPVQVSGYGVDCVGIRRDSSNFVYHVDYVMDGMVKRAGNNYLLSVGKLIGSSLKLEGKDRER
;
A
#
# COMPACT_ATOMS: atom_id res chain seq x y z
N MET A 1 -14.04 -16.98 14.99
CA MET A 1 -12.96 -16.14 14.45
C MET A 1 -11.67 -16.93 14.53
N SER A 2 -11.00 -17.16 13.40
CA SER A 2 -9.70 -17.85 13.37
C SER A 2 -8.62 -17.02 14.09
N ALA A 3 -7.47 -17.63 14.40
CA ALA A 3 -6.31 -16.90 14.96
C ALA A 3 -5.87 -15.75 14.03
N GLU A 4 -5.87 -16.02 12.73
CA GLU A 4 -5.53 -15.06 11.68
C GLU A 4 -6.53 -13.90 11.58
N GLU A 5 -7.83 -14.19 11.60
CA GLU A 5 -8.86 -13.14 11.56
C GLU A 5 -8.83 -12.27 12.83
N LYS A 6 -8.52 -12.85 14.00
CA LYS A 6 -8.27 -12.08 15.24
C LYS A 6 -7.05 -11.17 15.09
N ALA A 7 -5.92 -11.71 14.59
CA ALA A 7 -4.67 -10.97 14.42
C ALA A 7 -4.83 -9.81 13.43
N ASP A 8 -5.43 -10.05 12.27
CA ASP A 8 -5.70 -9.01 11.28
C ASP A 8 -6.56 -7.88 11.82
N ARG A 9 -7.62 -8.20 12.57
CA ARG A 9 -8.52 -7.17 13.13
C ARG A 9 -7.85 -6.35 14.22
N ILE A 10 -7.17 -6.99 15.17
CA ILE A 10 -6.45 -6.25 16.22
C ILE A 10 -5.36 -5.39 15.60
N TYR A 11 -4.59 -5.94 14.66
CA TYR A 11 -3.58 -5.18 13.92
C TYR A 11 -4.18 -3.96 13.24
N SER A 12 -5.27 -4.16 12.49
CA SER A 12 -5.94 -3.09 11.74
C SER A 12 -6.45 -1.99 12.66
N PHE A 13 -7.01 -2.37 13.81
CA PHE A 13 -7.47 -1.41 14.82
C PHE A 13 -6.29 -0.61 15.40
N GLU A 14 -5.24 -1.28 15.87
CA GLU A 14 -4.07 -0.60 16.43
C GLU A 14 -3.35 0.28 15.41
N TYR A 15 -3.31 -0.14 14.14
CA TYR A 15 -2.73 0.65 13.05
C TYR A 15 -3.46 1.99 12.87
N VAL A 16 -4.80 1.99 12.86
CA VAL A 16 -5.57 3.23 12.71
C VAL A 16 -5.59 4.05 14.01
N SER A 17 -5.74 3.42 15.17
CA SER A 17 -5.89 4.13 16.45
C SER A 17 -4.58 4.63 17.04
N SER A 18 -3.45 4.02 16.70
CA SER A 18 -2.17 4.24 17.38
C SER A 18 -0.96 4.30 16.44
N GLY A 19 -1.20 4.18 15.13
CA GLY A 19 -0.22 4.40 14.08
C GLY A 19 0.76 3.23 13.87
N SER A 20 1.89 3.53 13.25
CA SER A 20 2.89 2.56 12.79
C SER A 20 4.03 2.28 13.78
N SER A 21 4.00 2.88 14.97
CA SER A 21 5.13 2.76 15.91
C SER A 21 5.33 1.32 16.41
N GLN A 22 6.58 0.94 16.70
CA GLN A 22 6.89 -0.35 17.34
C GLN A 22 6.10 -0.55 18.64
N ARG A 23 5.89 0.55 19.40
CA ARG A 23 5.14 0.52 20.65
C ARG A 23 3.68 0.14 20.42
N ALA A 24 3.01 0.76 19.44
CA ALA A 24 1.63 0.44 19.08
C ALA A 24 1.53 -1.02 18.58
N PHE A 25 2.44 -1.43 17.70
CA PHE A 25 2.49 -2.80 17.19
C PHE A 25 2.66 -3.84 18.30
N ASN A 26 3.51 -3.60 19.30
CA ASN A 26 3.72 -4.53 20.41
C ASN A 26 2.44 -4.76 21.25
N THR A 27 1.49 -3.82 21.24
CA THR A 27 0.18 -3.99 21.89
C THR A 27 -0.64 -5.09 21.22
N VAL A 28 -0.53 -5.26 19.89
CA VAL A 28 -1.22 -6.31 19.12
C VAL A 28 -0.87 -7.69 19.67
N ALA A 29 0.42 -7.97 19.83
CA ALA A 29 0.91 -9.23 20.37
C ALA A 29 0.36 -9.53 21.78
N ASN A 30 0.28 -8.50 22.63
CA ASN A 30 -0.26 -8.63 23.98
C ASN A 30 -1.76 -8.96 23.98
N TYR A 31 -2.55 -8.33 23.11
CA TYR A 31 -3.97 -8.63 22.99
C TYR A 31 -4.21 -10.03 22.41
N LEU A 32 -3.42 -10.46 21.44
CA LEU A 32 -3.54 -11.80 20.86
C LEU A 32 -3.31 -12.90 21.90
N ARG A 33 -2.27 -12.77 22.73
CA ARG A 33 -2.01 -13.71 23.83
C ARG A 33 -3.18 -13.76 24.83
N LYS A 34 -3.75 -12.61 25.19
CA LYS A 34 -4.94 -12.54 26.08
C LYS A 34 -6.17 -13.24 25.47
N LEU A 35 -6.27 -13.28 24.15
CA LEU A 35 -7.34 -13.96 23.42
C LEU A 35 -7.06 -15.43 23.10
N GLY A 36 -5.99 -16.00 23.71
CA GLY A 36 -5.57 -17.39 23.52
C GLY A 36 -5.01 -17.68 22.13
N VAL A 37 -4.53 -16.66 21.40
CA VAL A 37 -3.82 -16.85 20.14
C VAL A 37 -2.35 -17.10 20.44
N GLU A 38 -1.85 -18.27 20.03
CA GLU A 38 -0.43 -18.59 20.14
C GLU A 38 0.37 -17.87 19.06
N ILE A 39 1.40 -17.14 19.48
CA ILE A 39 2.30 -16.39 18.61
C ILE A 39 3.75 -16.66 19.01
N GLU A 40 4.65 -16.51 18.05
CA GLU A 40 6.09 -16.50 18.29
C GLU A 40 6.65 -15.11 17.97
N MET A 41 7.41 -14.53 18.89
CA MET A 41 8.04 -13.22 18.71
C MET A 41 9.41 -13.38 18.06
N GLY A 42 9.79 -12.40 17.25
CA GLY A 42 11.14 -12.32 16.71
C GLY A 42 11.62 -10.89 16.54
N ILE A 43 12.93 -10.77 16.32
CA ILE A 43 13.61 -9.51 15.98
C ILE A 43 14.32 -9.61 14.64
N THR A 44 14.31 -8.53 13.88
CA THR A 44 15.08 -8.38 12.64
C THR A 44 15.60 -6.95 12.50
N THR A 45 16.24 -6.65 11.39
CA THR A 45 16.63 -5.29 10.99
C THR A 45 16.13 -4.98 9.59
N PRO A 46 15.72 -3.73 9.31
CA PRO A 46 15.25 -3.35 7.99
C PRO A 46 16.37 -3.40 6.94
N PHE A 47 15.97 -3.41 5.67
CA PHE A 47 16.86 -3.25 4.53
C PHE A 47 17.69 -1.97 4.67
N GLY A 48 18.96 -2.04 4.28
CA GLY A 48 19.95 -0.97 4.49
C GLY A 48 20.63 -0.99 5.86
N ALA A 49 20.11 -1.70 6.86
CA ALA A 49 20.79 -1.89 8.14
C ALA A 49 21.67 -3.16 8.15
N LEU A 50 22.62 -3.22 9.11
CA LEU A 50 23.38 -4.44 9.36
C LEU A 50 22.45 -5.62 9.67
N PRO A 51 22.70 -6.83 9.12
CA PRO A 51 21.98 -8.05 9.48
C PRO A 51 21.93 -8.26 11.00
N VAL A 52 20.82 -8.82 11.49
CA VAL A 52 20.58 -8.96 12.93
C VAL A 52 21.66 -9.78 13.65
N ASP A 53 22.30 -10.74 12.95
CA ASP A 53 23.38 -11.60 13.43
C ASP A 53 24.77 -10.93 13.46
N LYS A 54 24.86 -9.68 12.98
CA LYS A 54 26.08 -8.87 12.96
C LYS A 54 25.97 -7.65 13.86
N LEU A 55 24.91 -7.55 14.66
CA LEU A 55 24.70 -6.41 15.54
C LEU A 55 25.56 -6.53 16.80
N ILE A 56 26.21 -5.42 17.14
CA ILE A 56 26.91 -5.26 18.43
C ILE A 56 25.91 -4.85 19.53
N ASN A 57 24.83 -4.16 19.15
CA ASN A 57 23.70 -3.84 20.02
C ASN A 57 22.37 -3.99 19.28
N TYR A 58 21.31 -4.30 20.01
CA TYR A 58 20.00 -4.61 19.45
C TYR A 58 19.02 -3.41 19.49
N ASN A 59 19.50 -2.20 19.77
CA ASN A 59 18.64 -1.01 19.93
C ASN A 59 17.95 -0.59 18.62
N SER A 60 18.51 -0.97 17.47
CA SER A 60 17.98 -0.66 16.14
C SER A 60 17.23 -1.85 15.49
N THR A 61 16.78 -2.81 16.30
CA THR A 61 15.97 -3.92 15.81
C THR A 61 14.49 -3.58 15.74
N SER A 62 13.79 -4.24 14.82
CA SER A 62 12.34 -4.22 14.71
C SER A 62 11.78 -5.53 15.23
N TRP A 63 10.79 -5.44 16.11
CA TRP A 63 10.07 -6.62 16.59
C TRP A 63 8.91 -6.96 15.66
N PHE A 64 8.72 -8.25 15.45
CA PHE A 64 7.62 -8.82 14.70
C PHE A 64 7.06 -10.03 15.44
N PHE A 65 5.92 -10.55 14.98
CA PHE A 65 5.44 -11.85 15.43
C PHE A 65 4.95 -12.69 14.25
N ARG A 66 5.01 -14.02 14.40
CA ARG A 66 4.30 -14.97 13.54
C ARG A 66 3.25 -15.72 14.33
N LEU A 67 2.16 -16.13 13.67
CA LEU A 67 1.21 -17.05 14.32
C LEU A 67 1.85 -18.43 14.39
N LYS A 68 1.87 -19.01 15.60
CA LYS A 68 2.61 -20.25 15.86
C LYS A 68 2.10 -21.38 14.97
N GLY A 69 3.03 -22.12 14.35
CA GLY A 69 2.71 -23.22 13.44
C GLY A 69 2.22 -22.77 12.05
N THR A 70 2.42 -21.50 11.68
CA THR A 70 2.06 -20.96 10.37
C THR A 70 3.17 -20.07 9.80
N ASP A 71 3.09 -19.77 8.50
CA ASP A 71 3.92 -18.78 7.82
C ASP A 71 3.26 -17.38 7.72
N VAL A 72 2.40 -17.05 8.67
CA VAL A 72 1.72 -15.74 8.71
C VAL A 72 2.46 -14.82 9.68
N TYR A 73 3.05 -13.76 9.13
CA TYR A 73 3.88 -12.79 9.85
C TYR A 73 3.20 -11.44 9.93
N TYR A 74 3.49 -10.70 11.00
CA TYR A 74 3.02 -9.34 11.21
C TYR A 74 4.19 -8.46 11.62
N PHE A 75 4.27 -7.27 11.03
CA PHE A 75 5.32 -6.28 11.26
C PHE A 75 4.70 -4.90 11.53
N PRO A 76 5.42 -3.98 12.19
CA PRO A 76 5.00 -2.58 12.25
C PRO A 76 4.66 -2.04 10.85
N GLY A 77 3.50 -1.40 10.73
CA GLY A 77 2.96 -1.01 9.43
C GLY A 77 3.78 0.09 8.77
N THR A 78 4.05 -0.03 7.47
CA THR A 78 4.80 0.98 6.69
C THR A 78 3.89 1.93 5.91
N TYR A 79 2.72 1.43 5.52
CA TYR A 79 1.64 2.14 4.84
C TYR A 79 0.37 1.27 4.95
N PRO A 80 -0.82 1.79 4.63
CA PRO A 80 -2.06 1.03 4.68
C PRO A 80 -2.06 -0.15 3.70
N LYS A 81 -2.13 -1.36 4.26
CA LYS A 81 -2.11 -2.61 3.50
C LYS A 81 -2.73 -3.75 4.30
N VAL A 82 -2.73 -4.96 3.73
CA VAL A 82 -3.21 -6.14 4.45
C VAL A 82 -2.25 -6.42 5.61
N ALA A 83 -2.79 -6.63 6.81
CA ALA A 83 -2.02 -6.72 8.05
C ALA A 83 -0.85 -7.72 8.01
N SER A 84 -1.04 -8.85 7.32
CA SER A 84 -0.05 -9.92 7.20
C SER A 84 0.90 -9.79 6.01
N GLU A 85 0.80 -8.74 5.21
CA GLU A 85 1.75 -8.50 4.13
C GLU A 85 3.08 -7.99 4.70
N ILE A 86 4.14 -8.77 4.53
CA ILE A 86 5.47 -8.45 5.04
C ILE A 86 6.01 -7.22 4.29
N PRO A 87 6.31 -6.10 4.98
CA PRO A 87 6.93 -4.92 4.35
C PRO A 87 8.22 -5.26 3.60
N TYR A 88 8.42 -4.66 2.42
CA TYR A 88 9.57 -4.96 1.56
C TYR A 88 10.91 -4.82 2.30
N ILE A 89 11.00 -3.87 3.24
CA ILE A 89 12.21 -3.63 4.05
C ILE A 89 12.59 -4.83 4.94
N TYR A 90 11.68 -5.74 5.23
CA TYR A 90 11.96 -6.91 6.08
C TYR A 90 12.06 -8.22 5.29
N GLN A 91 11.60 -8.25 4.04
CA GLN A 91 11.64 -9.47 3.21
C GLN A 91 13.09 -9.91 2.96
N GLY A 92 13.38 -11.20 3.13
CA GLY A 92 14.70 -11.77 2.91
C GLY A 92 15.75 -11.41 3.98
N ARG A 93 15.34 -10.72 5.05
CA ARG A 93 16.21 -10.40 6.19
C ARG A 93 16.31 -11.60 7.13
N LYS A 94 17.47 -11.77 7.75
CA LYS A 94 17.64 -12.70 8.87
C LYS A 94 16.83 -12.22 10.07
N ALA A 95 16.27 -13.15 10.82
CA ALA A 95 15.57 -12.88 12.06
C ALA A 95 15.96 -13.88 13.15
N TYR A 96 15.95 -13.42 14.40
CA TYR A 96 16.05 -14.27 15.59
C TYR A 96 14.68 -14.47 16.20
N MET A 97 14.28 -15.72 16.40
CA MET A 97 13.06 -16.08 17.09
C MET A 97 13.32 -16.16 18.60
N GLN A 98 12.55 -15.41 19.38
CA GLN A 98 12.73 -15.36 20.84
C GLN A 98 12.31 -16.68 21.51
N ASP A 99 11.26 -17.31 20.98
CA ASP A 99 10.63 -18.47 21.63
C ASP A 99 11.32 -19.82 21.28
N SER A 100 12.22 -19.85 20.29
CA SER A 100 12.89 -21.07 19.83
C SER A 100 14.42 -20.98 19.68
N GLU A 101 15.03 -19.83 19.97
CA GLU A 101 16.45 -19.51 19.69
C GLU A 101 16.88 -19.74 18.22
N GLU A 102 15.91 -19.95 17.32
CA GLU A 102 16.12 -20.25 15.92
C GLU A 102 16.44 -18.98 15.12
N GLN A 103 17.36 -19.11 14.16
CA GLN A 103 17.54 -18.12 13.11
C GLN A 103 16.74 -18.52 11.88
N ILE A 104 15.89 -17.62 11.42
CA ILE A 104 15.10 -17.81 10.20
C ILE A 104 15.41 -16.75 9.16
N MET A 105 15.08 -17.04 7.91
CA MET A 105 15.02 -16.05 6.84
C MET A 105 13.57 -15.61 6.67
N ILE A 106 13.30 -14.31 6.76
CA ILE A 106 11.95 -13.77 6.56
C ILE A 106 11.53 -14.04 5.11
N PRO A 107 10.31 -14.58 4.87
CA PRO A 107 9.85 -14.89 3.53
C PRO A 107 9.91 -13.71 2.57
N VAL A 108 10.23 -14.01 1.31
CA VAL A 108 10.25 -13.05 0.21
C VAL A 108 9.03 -13.29 -0.66
N SER A 109 8.27 -12.23 -0.90
CA SER A 109 7.15 -12.25 -1.84
C SER A 109 7.66 -12.43 -3.27
N GLN A 110 6.98 -13.27 -4.04
CA GLN A 110 7.35 -13.55 -5.42
C GLN A 110 6.83 -12.46 -6.36
N ALA A 111 7.41 -12.35 -7.57
CA ALA A 111 7.02 -11.34 -8.53
C ALA A 111 5.53 -11.42 -8.90
N GLU A 112 4.97 -12.63 -8.91
CA GLU A 112 3.58 -12.92 -9.25
C GLU A 112 2.58 -12.29 -8.26
N ALA A 113 3.02 -12.02 -7.03
CA ALA A 113 2.24 -11.37 -5.98
C ALA A 113 2.41 -9.84 -5.97
N ASN A 114 3.37 -9.30 -6.74
CA ASN A 114 3.73 -7.88 -6.75
C ASN A 114 3.58 -7.30 -8.16
N LYS A 115 2.34 -7.07 -8.59
CA LYS A 115 2.01 -6.61 -9.94
C LYS A 115 1.45 -5.20 -9.96
N SER A 116 1.78 -4.47 -11.02
CA SER A 116 1.04 -3.33 -11.53
C SER A 116 0.41 -3.73 -12.86
N VAL A 117 -0.92 -3.76 -12.93
CA VAL A 117 -1.67 -4.11 -14.14
C VAL A 117 -2.43 -2.86 -14.58
N ASN A 118 -2.28 -2.48 -15.85
CA ASN A 118 -2.96 -1.34 -16.46
C ASN A 118 -3.86 -1.88 -17.58
N ASP A 119 -5.18 -1.81 -17.37
CA ASP A 119 -6.18 -2.11 -18.38
C ASP A 119 -6.65 -0.80 -19.02
N MET A 120 -6.58 -0.71 -20.35
CA MET A 120 -6.79 0.56 -21.05
C MET A 120 -7.72 0.41 -22.25
N VAL A 121 -8.65 1.34 -22.38
CA VAL A 121 -9.47 1.55 -23.57
C VAL A 121 -9.09 2.90 -24.16
N VAL A 122 -8.73 2.90 -25.44
CA VAL A 122 -8.22 4.09 -26.13
C VAL A 122 -9.07 4.37 -27.36
N LYS A 123 -9.60 5.58 -27.45
CA LYS A 123 -10.34 6.08 -28.62
C LYS A 123 -9.55 7.20 -29.28
N LEU A 124 -9.45 7.12 -30.60
CA LEU A 124 -8.79 8.14 -31.40
C LEU A 124 -9.79 9.23 -31.80
N ASP A 125 -9.49 10.48 -31.46
CA ASP A 125 -10.21 11.67 -31.92
C ASP A 125 -9.22 12.65 -32.57
N GLY A 126 -9.10 12.57 -33.90
CA GLY A 126 -8.11 13.34 -34.63
C GLY A 126 -6.68 12.98 -34.22
N THR A 127 -5.96 13.91 -33.59
CA THR A 127 -4.62 13.68 -33.02
C THR A 127 -4.64 13.45 -31.51
N LYS A 128 -5.81 13.52 -30.88
CA LYS A 128 -6.00 13.30 -29.45
C LYS A 128 -6.41 11.85 -29.18
N LEU A 129 -6.08 11.40 -27.98
CA LEU A 129 -6.50 10.10 -27.46
C LEU A 129 -7.39 10.32 -26.24
N ASP A 130 -8.61 9.82 -26.29
CA ASP A 130 -9.49 9.66 -25.14
C ASP A 130 -9.19 8.28 -24.52
N ILE A 131 -8.68 8.30 -23.29
CA ILE A 131 -8.11 7.14 -22.59
C ILE A 131 -8.92 6.90 -21.32
N SER A 132 -9.47 5.70 -21.19
CA SER A 132 -9.98 5.16 -19.94
C SER A 132 -9.02 4.09 -19.44
N ARG A 133 -8.42 4.30 -18.27
CA ARG A 133 -7.42 3.40 -17.69
C ARG A 133 -7.85 2.96 -16.30
N LYS A 134 -7.86 1.65 -16.08
CA LYS A 134 -8.01 1.01 -14.78
C LYS A 134 -6.67 0.43 -14.36
N VAL A 135 -6.25 0.72 -13.14
CA VAL A 135 -4.96 0.29 -12.61
C VAL A 135 -5.18 -0.56 -11.37
N THR A 136 -4.51 -1.71 -11.34
CA THR A 136 -4.55 -2.67 -10.24
C THR A 136 -3.14 -2.88 -9.71
N TYR A 137 -2.90 -2.49 -8.46
CA TYR A 137 -1.69 -2.78 -7.71
C TYR A 137 -1.91 -3.93 -6.72
N SER A 138 -0.96 -4.85 -6.66
CA SER A 138 -0.93 -5.98 -5.71
C SER A 138 0.39 -6.04 -4.96
N GLY A 139 0.38 -6.63 -3.76
CA GLY A 139 1.56 -6.73 -2.90
C GLY A 139 2.16 -5.36 -2.60
N GLU A 140 3.50 -5.27 -2.64
CA GLU A 140 4.22 -4.04 -2.31
C GLU A 140 4.08 -2.93 -3.37
N GLN A 141 3.55 -3.24 -4.56
CA GLN A 141 3.24 -2.22 -5.57
C GLN A 141 2.13 -1.25 -5.11
N LYS A 142 1.34 -1.63 -4.10
CA LYS A 142 0.29 -0.77 -3.53
C LYS A 142 0.83 0.51 -2.90
N MET A 143 2.12 0.56 -2.57
CA MET A 143 2.76 1.77 -2.06
C MET A 143 2.63 2.95 -3.06
N TYR A 144 2.68 2.67 -4.37
CA TYR A 144 2.56 3.71 -5.40
C TYR A 144 1.15 4.32 -5.51
N GLY A 145 0.12 3.63 -5.02
CA GLY A 145 -1.26 4.14 -5.03
C GLY A 145 -1.62 5.01 -3.82
N GLN A 146 -0.77 5.07 -2.80
CA GLN A 146 -1.14 5.69 -1.51
C GLN A 146 -1.41 7.19 -1.62
N SER A 147 -0.65 7.90 -2.46
CA SER A 147 -0.82 9.34 -2.70
C SER A 147 -2.17 9.70 -3.32
N LEU A 148 -2.86 8.74 -3.95
CA LEU A 148 -4.19 8.95 -4.53
C LEU A 148 -5.30 9.00 -3.49
N VAL A 149 -5.05 8.50 -2.28
CA VAL A 149 -6.07 8.36 -1.23
C VAL A 149 -5.71 8.99 0.08
N SER A 150 -4.44 9.31 0.34
CA SER A 150 -3.96 9.82 1.62
C SER A 150 -3.24 11.15 1.45
N PRO A 151 -3.54 12.16 2.28
CA PRO A 151 -2.67 13.33 2.43
C PRO A 151 -1.26 12.95 2.87
N ASP A 152 -0.24 13.67 2.39
CA ASP A 152 1.19 13.43 2.71
C ASP A 152 1.51 13.52 4.21
N ASN A 153 0.72 14.29 4.97
CA ASN A 153 0.92 14.48 6.40
C ASN A 153 0.14 13.47 7.27
N THR A 154 -0.47 12.45 6.67
CA THR A 154 -1.23 11.42 7.36
C THR A 154 -0.80 10.01 6.91
N LEU A 155 -0.97 9.01 7.79
CA LEU A 155 -0.64 7.62 7.46
C LEU A 155 -1.65 6.97 6.52
N PHE A 156 -2.88 7.47 6.51
CA PHE A 156 -4.00 6.96 5.72
C PHE A 156 -4.99 8.08 5.44
N GLY A 157 -5.82 7.91 4.42
CA GLY A 157 -6.93 8.81 4.11
C GLY A 157 -8.29 8.34 4.60
N SER A 158 -9.32 9.14 4.29
CA SER A 158 -10.70 8.87 4.69
C SER A 158 -11.24 7.55 4.16
N SER A 159 -11.01 7.22 2.88
CA SER A 159 -11.47 5.97 2.26
C SER A 159 -10.82 4.73 2.90
N GLN A 160 -9.56 4.84 3.30
CA GLN A 160 -8.84 3.79 4.01
C GLN A 160 -9.37 3.62 5.43
N LEU A 161 -9.58 4.72 6.16
CA LEU A 161 -10.17 4.70 7.49
C LEU A 161 -11.56 4.05 7.47
N GLU A 162 -12.41 4.44 6.52
CA GLU A 162 -13.73 3.82 6.33
C GLU A 162 -13.64 2.32 6.03
N ALA A 163 -12.71 1.93 5.16
CA ALA A 163 -12.53 0.52 4.80
C ALA A 163 -12.02 -0.32 5.98
N TYR A 164 -11.08 0.22 6.79
CA TYR A 164 -10.64 -0.41 8.03
C TYR A 164 -11.82 -0.56 9.00
N TRP A 165 -12.59 0.51 9.17
CA TRP A 165 -13.71 0.51 10.09
C TRP A 165 -14.80 -0.50 9.73
N ARG A 166 -15.17 -0.56 8.44
CA ARG A 166 -16.09 -1.58 7.91
C ARG A 166 -15.56 -2.99 8.12
N TYR A 167 -14.25 -3.21 7.98
CA TYR A 167 -13.62 -4.51 8.21
C TYR A 167 -13.68 -4.95 9.68
N LEU A 168 -13.54 -4.01 10.61
CA LEU A 168 -13.60 -4.27 12.04
C LEU A 168 -15.00 -4.65 12.54
N LYS A 169 -16.05 -4.45 11.71
CA LYS A 169 -17.45 -4.77 12.03
C LYS A 169 -17.94 -4.14 13.34
N TYR A 170 -17.45 -2.94 13.68
CA TYR A 170 -18.05 -2.17 14.76
C TYR A 170 -19.42 -1.67 14.30
N ASP A 171 -20.48 -2.12 14.96
CA ASP A 171 -21.86 -1.64 14.76
C ASP A 171 -21.89 -0.08 14.78
N ASP A 172 -22.07 0.52 13.61
CA ASP A 172 -22.56 1.88 13.33
C ASP A 172 -22.00 3.08 14.14
N LYS A 173 -20.77 3.00 14.65
CA LYS A 173 -20.10 4.17 15.24
C LYS A 173 -19.18 4.81 14.21
N ASP A 174 -19.19 6.14 14.15
CA ASP A 174 -18.33 6.98 13.32
C ASP A 174 -16.88 6.41 13.23
N PRO A 175 -16.24 6.27 12.05
CA PRO A 175 -14.85 5.78 11.92
C PRO A 175 -13.82 6.57 12.73
N TYR A 176 -14.20 7.78 13.18
CA TYR A 176 -13.38 8.64 14.01
C TYR A 176 -13.63 8.48 15.52
N SER A 177 -14.45 7.49 15.92
CA SER A 177 -14.82 7.27 17.32
C SER A 177 -13.71 6.67 18.18
N CYS A 178 -12.64 6.15 17.56
CA CYS A 178 -11.43 5.70 18.25
C CYS A 178 -10.48 6.84 18.62
N TYR A 179 -10.72 8.08 18.16
CA TYR A 179 -9.88 9.24 18.46
C TYR A 179 -10.54 10.19 19.47
N THR A 180 -9.73 11.05 20.08
CA THR A 180 -10.25 12.17 20.87
C THR A 180 -10.95 13.19 19.98
N LYS A 181 -11.85 14.00 20.55
CA LYS A 181 -12.55 15.06 19.79
C LYS A 181 -11.62 15.98 19.00
N LYS A 182 -10.44 16.28 19.55
CA LYS A 182 -9.43 17.13 18.90
C LYS A 182 -8.81 16.43 17.69
N GLU A 183 -8.31 15.22 17.87
CA GLU A 183 -7.71 14.41 16.79
C GLU A 183 -8.73 14.11 15.68
N SER A 184 -9.97 13.77 16.03
CA SER A 184 -11.04 13.58 15.04
C SER A 184 -11.29 14.84 14.21
N ALA A 185 -11.24 16.03 14.83
CA ALA A 185 -11.42 17.30 14.11
C ALA A 185 -10.22 17.60 13.18
N GLU A 186 -9.01 17.33 13.63
CA GLU A 186 -7.77 17.50 12.85
C GLU A 186 -7.77 16.57 11.62
N LEU A 187 -8.07 15.27 11.80
CA LEU A 187 -8.17 14.29 10.71
C LEU A 187 -9.26 14.67 9.71
N LYS A 188 -10.46 15.02 10.19
CA LYS A 188 -11.55 15.48 9.31
C LYS A 188 -11.15 16.73 8.53
N GLY A 189 -10.44 17.66 9.15
CA GLY A 189 -9.89 18.85 8.48
C GLY A 189 -8.92 18.50 7.36
N ALA A 190 -7.93 17.66 7.65
CA ALA A 190 -6.93 17.22 6.67
C ALA A 190 -7.57 16.47 5.48
N PHE A 191 -8.49 15.55 5.76
CA PHE A 191 -9.17 14.80 4.70
C PHE A 191 -10.10 15.67 3.86
N ASN A 192 -10.82 16.61 4.46
CA ASN A 192 -11.66 17.54 3.71
C ASN A 192 -10.81 18.43 2.78
N GLU A 193 -9.64 18.87 3.24
CA GLU A 193 -8.74 19.68 2.42
C GLU A 193 -8.17 18.86 1.25
N PHE A 194 -7.75 17.62 1.52
CA PHE A 194 -7.31 16.70 0.47
C PHE A 194 -8.40 16.45 -0.57
N LEU A 195 -9.64 16.24 -0.12
CA LEU A 195 -10.78 15.98 -1.02
C LEU A 195 -11.13 17.15 -1.93
N LYS A 196 -10.91 18.40 -1.51
CA LYS A 196 -11.11 19.59 -2.37
C LYS A 196 -10.21 19.57 -3.60
N ASN A 197 -9.01 19.02 -3.45
CA ASN A 197 -7.98 18.93 -4.50
C ASN A 197 -7.75 17.48 -4.93
N ALA A 198 -8.76 16.61 -4.76
CA ALA A 198 -8.62 15.17 -5.00
C ALA A 198 -8.20 14.82 -6.43
N ILE A 199 -8.42 15.71 -7.41
CA ILE A 199 -8.02 15.53 -8.80
C ILE A 199 -6.51 15.66 -9.01
N ASP A 200 -5.80 16.41 -8.17
CA ASP A 200 -4.39 16.76 -8.39
C ASP A 200 -3.45 15.56 -8.30
N PRO A 201 -3.59 14.63 -7.32
CA PRO A 201 -2.82 13.39 -7.31
C PRO A 201 -3.04 12.54 -8.56
N PHE A 202 -4.27 12.48 -9.11
CA PHE A 202 -4.54 11.74 -10.35
C PHE A 202 -3.93 12.41 -11.57
N LYS A 203 -3.97 13.74 -11.66
CA LYS A 203 -3.25 14.47 -12.72
C LYS A 203 -1.75 14.19 -12.64
N ALA A 204 -1.16 14.26 -11.45
CA ALA A 204 0.27 13.98 -11.25
C ALA A 204 0.62 12.53 -11.62
N GLU A 205 -0.23 11.56 -11.29
CA GLU A 205 -0.06 10.16 -11.69
C GLU A 205 -0.10 10.01 -13.22
N ILE A 206 -1.10 10.60 -13.89
CA ILE A 206 -1.23 10.57 -15.35
C ILE A 206 0.00 11.21 -16.01
N SER A 207 0.41 12.39 -15.51
CA SER A 207 1.59 13.11 -16.01
C SER A 207 2.86 12.28 -15.86
N SER A 208 3.05 11.62 -14.71
CA SER A 208 4.19 10.75 -14.46
C SER A 208 4.17 9.50 -15.34
N TYR A 209 2.99 8.90 -15.57
CA TYR A 209 2.87 7.69 -16.37
C TYR A 209 3.22 7.94 -17.84
N HIS A 210 2.74 9.05 -18.40
CA HIS A 210 2.95 9.39 -19.82
C HIS A 210 4.15 10.31 -20.11
N ASP A 211 4.81 10.83 -19.09
CA ASP A 211 5.82 11.90 -19.22
C ASP A 211 5.24 13.13 -19.96
N GLY A 212 4.05 13.55 -19.55
CA GLY A 212 3.34 14.68 -20.15
C GLY A 212 1.93 14.89 -19.58
N ASP A 213 1.50 16.15 -19.50
CA ASP A 213 0.24 16.50 -18.85
C ASP A 213 -1.00 16.13 -19.68
N PRO A 214 -2.09 15.68 -19.02
CA PRO A 214 -3.36 15.48 -19.69
C PRO A 214 -3.95 16.83 -20.10
N VAL A 215 -4.56 16.87 -21.30
CA VAL A 215 -5.35 18.02 -21.77
C VAL A 215 -6.57 18.21 -20.89
N GLN A 216 -7.18 17.10 -20.47
CA GLN A 216 -8.36 17.06 -19.62
C GLN A 216 -8.40 15.76 -18.84
N VAL A 217 -8.91 15.81 -17.61
CA VAL A 217 -9.31 14.62 -16.83
C VAL A 217 -10.83 14.71 -16.64
N SER A 218 -11.57 13.72 -17.13
CA SER A 218 -13.03 13.68 -17.15
C SER A 218 -13.62 12.74 -16.10
N GLY A 219 -12.84 11.77 -15.61
CA GLY A 219 -13.23 10.81 -14.59
C GLY A 219 -12.04 10.36 -13.77
N TYR A 220 -12.23 10.14 -12.48
CA TYR A 220 -11.21 9.59 -11.59
C TYR A 220 -11.86 9.02 -10.33
N GLY A 221 -11.22 8.01 -9.74
CA GLY A 221 -11.67 7.47 -8.46
C GLY A 221 -10.91 6.23 -8.04
N VAL A 222 -11.03 5.88 -6.76
CA VAL A 222 -10.46 4.64 -6.21
C VAL A 222 -11.58 3.64 -5.98
N ASP A 223 -11.51 2.50 -6.67
CA ASP A 223 -12.48 1.41 -6.59
C ASP A 223 -12.23 0.53 -5.36
N CYS A 224 -10.96 0.36 -4.97
CA CYS A 224 -10.56 -0.44 -3.82
C CYS A 224 -9.24 0.05 -3.23
N VAL A 225 -9.16 0.14 -1.89
CA VAL A 225 -7.97 0.63 -1.17
C VAL A 225 -6.98 -0.48 -0.79
N GLY A 226 -7.28 -1.77 -1.04
CA GLY A 226 -6.29 -2.86 -0.93
C GLY A 226 -5.81 -3.23 0.47
N ILE A 227 -6.58 -2.95 1.53
CA ILE A 227 -6.16 -3.15 2.93
C ILE A 227 -6.73 -4.42 3.60
N ARG A 228 -7.60 -5.17 2.92
CA ARG A 228 -8.25 -6.39 3.45
C ARG A 228 -7.86 -7.61 2.65
N ARG A 229 -7.85 -8.80 3.25
CA ARG A 229 -7.51 -10.04 2.53
C ARG A 229 -8.47 -10.40 1.40
N ASP A 230 -9.75 -10.17 1.61
CA ASP A 230 -10.80 -10.43 0.62
C ASP A 230 -10.91 -9.33 -0.45
N SER A 231 -10.19 -8.22 -0.28
CA SER A 231 -10.08 -7.14 -1.25
C SER A 231 -8.68 -6.52 -1.17
N SER A 232 -7.67 -7.33 -1.47
CA SER A 232 -6.25 -7.04 -1.18
C SER A 232 -5.56 -6.18 -2.23
N ASN A 233 -6.15 -6.05 -3.42
CA ASN A 233 -5.63 -5.19 -4.48
C ASN A 233 -6.05 -3.74 -4.26
N PHE A 234 -5.12 -2.83 -4.48
CA PHE A 234 -5.45 -1.40 -4.63
C PHE A 234 -5.85 -1.17 -6.09
N VAL A 235 -7.03 -0.60 -6.31
CA VAL A 235 -7.62 -0.43 -7.64
C VAL A 235 -8.16 0.96 -7.79
N TYR A 236 -7.79 1.64 -8.86
CA TYR A 236 -8.32 2.96 -9.22
C TYR A 236 -8.56 3.05 -10.72
N HIS A 237 -9.35 4.05 -11.12
CA HIS A 237 -9.64 4.36 -12.51
C HIS A 237 -9.42 5.85 -12.78
N VAL A 238 -9.08 6.15 -14.03
CA VAL A 238 -8.95 7.50 -14.57
C VAL A 238 -9.43 7.53 -16.02
N ASP A 239 -10.13 8.60 -16.38
CA ASP A 239 -10.58 8.91 -17.74
C ASP A 239 -10.02 10.29 -18.11
N TYR A 240 -9.27 10.36 -19.20
CA TYR A 240 -8.51 11.56 -19.56
C TYR A 240 -8.19 11.63 -21.04
N VAL A 241 -7.88 12.85 -21.50
CA VAL A 241 -7.49 13.13 -22.88
C VAL A 241 -6.01 13.48 -22.94
N MET A 242 -5.28 12.77 -23.78
CA MET A 242 -3.87 13.05 -24.10
C MET A 242 -3.73 13.61 -25.51
N ASP A 243 -2.74 14.47 -25.70
CA ASP A 243 -2.31 14.95 -27.02
C ASP A 243 -0.83 14.60 -27.24
N GLY A 244 -0.35 14.73 -28.49
CA GLY A 244 1.06 14.52 -28.84
C GLY A 244 1.51 13.05 -28.96
N MET A 245 0.59 12.10 -28.78
CA MET A 245 0.82 10.67 -29.01
C MET A 245 0.46 10.22 -30.43
N VAL A 246 -0.37 10.99 -31.13
CA VAL A 246 -0.78 10.69 -32.50
C VAL A 246 -0.33 11.80 -33.44
N LYS A 247 0.22 11.42 -34.58
CA LYS A 247 0.55 12.34 -35.67
C LYS A 247 -0.17 11.96 -36.94
N ARG A 248 -0.58 12.96 -37.71
CA ARG A 248 -1.10 12.75 -39.06
C ARG A 248 0.06 12.66 -40.05
N ALA A 249 0.07 11.62 -40.86
CA ALA A 249 1.02 11.40 -41.94
C ALA A 249 0.24 11.18 -43.24
N GLY A 250 -0.10 12.28 -43.92
CA GLY A 250 -1.01 12.27 -45.08
C GLY A 250 -2.42 11.81 -44.68
N ASN A 251 -2.86 10.68 -45.25
CA ASN A 251 -4.14 10.04 -44.94
C ASN A 251 -4.06 9.04 -43.78
N ASN A 252 -2.88 8.84 -43.20
CA ASN A 252 -2.66 7.88 -42.13
C ASN A 252 -2.49 8.57 -40.76
N TYR A 253 -2.77 7.82 -39.70
CA TYR A 253 -2.44 8.18 -38.33
C TYR A 253 -1.28 7.32 -37.83
N LEU A 254 -0.31 7.94 -37.17
CA LEU A 254 0.81 7.28 -36.52
C LEU A 254 0.63 7.41 -35.00
N LEU A 255 0.42 6.29 -34.32
CA LEU A 255 0.29 6.20 -32.86
C LEU A 255 1.63 5.80 -32.23
N SER A 256 2.11 6.59 -31.28
CA SER A 256 3.29 6.28 -30.48
C SER A 256 2.92 5.34 -29.32
N VAL A 257 2.94 4.03 -29.58
CA VAL A 257 2.56 3.01 -28.58
C VAL A 257 3.46 3.09 -27.34
N GLY A 258 4.76 3.37 -27.48
CA GLY A 258 5.68 3.51 -26.34
C GLY A 258 5.30 4.66 -25.38
N LYS A 259 4.73 5.76 -25.88
CA LYS A 259 4.19 6.83 -25.03
C LYS A 259 2.85 6.45 -24.41
N LEU A 260 2.05 5.67 -25.14
CA LEU A 260 0.74 5.22 -24.69
C LEU A 260 0.83 4.23 -23.51
N ILE A 261 1.72 3.23 -23.59
CA ILE A 261 1.89 2.22 -22.52
C ILE A 261 2.72 2.72 -21.33
N GLY A 262 3.05 4.02 -21.33
CA GLY A 262 3.83 4.68 -20.29
C GLY A 262 5.34 4.45 -20.40
N SER A 263 6.10 5.25 -19.65
CA SER A 263 7.54 5.11 -19.58
C SER A 263 7.93 3.76 -18.93
N SER A 264 8.72 2.96 -19.64
CA SER A 264 9.24 1.72 -19.04
C SER A 264 10.31 2.05 -18.00
N LEU A 265 10.20 1.45 -16.82
CA LEU A 265 11.25 1.48 -15.81
C LEU A 265 12.52 0.87 -16.43
N LYS A 266 13.53 1.70 -16.70
CA LYS A 266 14.84 1.21 -17.16
C LYS A 266 15.57 0.57 -15.99
N LEU A 267 15.46 -0.75 -15.85
CA LEU A 267 16.31 -1.53 -14.95
C LEU A 267 17.69 -1.71 -15.61
N GLU A 268 18.65 -0.89 -15.21
CA GLU A 268 20.01 -0.89 -15.73
C GLU A 268 21.00 -1.57 -14.74
N GLY A 269 21.96 -2.32 -15.27
CA GLY A 269 23.10 -2.84 -14.49
C GLY A 269 22.72 -3.66 -13.25
N LYS A 270 23.26 -3.26 -12.10
CA LYS A 270 23.16 -3.95 -10.80
C LYS A 270 21.74 -4.00 -10.22
N ASP A 271 20.78 -3.26 -10.79
CA ASP A 271 19.36 -3.30 -10.38
C ASP A 271 18.67 -4.64 -10.73
N ARG A 272 19.34 -5.49 -11.52
CA ARG A 272 18.88 -6.84 -11.89
C ARG A 272 19.31 -7.94 -10.90
N GLU A 273 20.28 -7.67 -10.04
CA GLU A 273 20.77 -8.66 -9.08
C GLU A 273 20.20 -8.35 -7.69
N ARG A 274 19.38 -9.28 -7.19
CA ARG A 274 18.84 -9.29 -5.83
C ARG A 274 19.75 -10.07 -4.90
#